data_AF-A0A1Z5YZ77-F1
#
_entry.id   AF-A0A1Z5YZ77-F1
#
_cell.length_a   1.000
_cell.length_b   1.000
_cell.length_c   1.000
_cell.angle_alpha   90.00
_cell.angle_beta   90.00
_cell.angle_gamma   90.00
#
_symmetry.space_group_name_H-M   'P 1'
#
loop_
_entity.id
_entity.type
_entity.pdbx_description
1 polymer ?
#
loop_
_entity_poly.entity_id
_entity_poly.type
_entity_poly.pdbx_seq_one_letter_code
_entity_poly.pdbx_strand_id
1 'polypeptide(L)'
;MAHGTSPARPWLRNTASSLPQEEQKPAQRPAPAAPKSWQTDAAAPVVTDRDTANALRDQLAARAEQAGVPLKTDAPVLTENADLHLVTDSGHIIRKIREVDGKITFMVPPGVESVSLVSRITYLDETAGLTQKGRSPHGVLVGEITFFEAGRTRPITDHLKTEGLSGWGRVQDKARWTQGKAALPLAHRRPRAIGMLAVQLRATGEYDITPTTERIPPIRA
;
A
#
# COMPACT_ATOMS: atom_id res chain seq x y z
N MET A 1 24.47 1.04 -78.71
CA MET A 1 24.24 1.19 -80.16
C MET A 1 24.09 -0.23 -80.72
N ALA A 2 23.05 -0.66 -81.41
CA ALA A 2 21.90 0.00 -82.01
C ALA A 2 20.99 -1.11 -82.56
N HIS A 3 19.66 -0.95 -82.40
CA HIS A 3 18.55 -1.51 -83.19
C HIS A 3 18.43 -3.06 -83.28
N GLY A 4 17.26 -3.68 -83.39
CA GLY A 4 15.89 -3.26 -83.67
C GLY A 4 14.98 -4.48 -83.48
N THR A 5 13.75 -4.30 -83.02
CA THR A 5 12.55 -4.07 -83.84
C THR A 5 11.72 -5.36 -83.96
N SER A 6 10.54 -5.29 -83.33
CA SER A 6 9.36 -6.17 -83.46
C SER A 6 8.95 -6.41 -84.92
N PRO A 7 8.07 -7.38 -85.22
CA PRO A 7 6.68 -6.94 -85.33
C PRO A 7 5.62 -7.95 -84.82
N ALA A 8 4.70 -7.35 -84.07
CA ALA A 8 3.27 -7.62 -83.97
C ALA A 8 2.65 -8.66 -84.92
N ARG A 9 1.73 -9.47 -84.38
CA ARG A 9 0.45 -9.70 -85.06
C ARG A 9 -0.75 -9.59 -84.11
N PRO A 10 -1.86 -9.03 -84.62
CA PRO A 10 -2.95 -8.43 -83.87
C PRO A 10 -4.17 -9.39 -83.83
N TRP A 11 -5.31 -8.84 -83.39
CA TRP A 11 -6.68 -9.38 -83.48
C TRP A 11 -7.14 -10.30 -82.34
N LEU A 12 -7.74 -9.63 -81.35
CA LEU A 12 -8.76 -10.15 -80.45
C LEU A 12 -9.96 -10.71 -81.22
N ARG A 13 -10.56 -11.78 -80.71
CA ARG A 13 -12.00 -11.77 -80.46
C ARG A 13 -12.35 -12.57 -79.21
N ASN A 14 -13.03 -11.84 -78.34
CA ASN A 14 -13.50 -12.21 -77.02
C ASN A 14 -14.83 -12.98 -77.16
N THR A 15 -14.95 -14.13 -76.50
CA THR A 15 -16.24 -14.71 -76.15
C THR A 15 -16.19 -15.11 -74.68
N ALA A 16 -16.99 -14.38 -73.89
CA ALA A 16 -17.19 -14.59 -72.48
C ALA A 16 -17.72 -16.01 -72.21
N SER A 17 -17.07 -16.72 -71.29
CA SER A 17 -17.63 -17.91 -70.66
C SER A 17 -17.48 -17.72 -69.16
N SER A 18 -18.61 -17.44 -68.52
CA SER A 18 -18.75 -17.23 -67.08
C SER A 18 -18.39 -18.50 -66.32
N LEU A 19 -17.26 -18.50 -65.62
CA LEU A 19 -16.94 -19.49 -64.59
C LEU A 19 -17.60 -19.05 -63.27
N PRO A 20 -18.26 -19.95 -62.52
CA PRO A 20 -18.83 -19.60 -61.23
C PRO A 20 -17.69 -19.25 -60.27
N GLN A 21 -17.79 -18.08 -59.67
CA GLN A 21 -16.87 -17.59 -58.65
C GLN A 21 -17.13 -18.41 -57.38
N GLU A 22 -16.26 -19.37 -57.10
CA GLU A 22 -16.28 -20.15 -55.86
C GLU A 22 -16.01 -19.17 -54.71
N GLU A 23 -17.08 -18.81 -54.01
CA GLU A 23 -17.05 -17.86 -52.89
C GLU A 23 -16.23 -18.50 -51.76
N GLN A 24 -14.94 -18.16 -51.71
CA GLN A 24 -14.06 -18.54 -50.63
C GLN A 24 -14.53 -17.86 -49.34
N LYS A 25 -15.38 -18.57 -48.59
CA LYS A 25 -15.80 -18.19 -47.24
C LYS A 25 -14.54 -17.94 -46.42
N PRO A 26 -14.29 -16.71 -45.93
CA PRO A 26 -13.10 -16.43 -45.14
C PRO A 26 -13.14 -17.32 -43.90
N ALA A 27 -12.04 -18.04 -43.66
CA ALA A 27 -11.85 -18.83 -42.45
C ALA A 27 -12.03 -17.91 -41.24
N GLN A 28 -13.18 -18.03 -40.57
CA GLN A 28 -13.45 -17.31 -39.34
C GLN A 28 -12.45 -17.81 -38.29
N ARG A 29 -11.55 -16.94 -37.82
CA ARG A 29 -10.77 -17.25 -36.62
C ARG A 29 -11.76 -17.57 -35.50
N PRO A 30 -11.60 -18.67 -34.76
CA PRO A 30 -12.43 -18.91 -33.58
C PRO A 30 -12.31 -17.67 -32.67
N ALA A 31 -13.46 -17.19 -32.20
CA ALA A 31 -13.51 -16.07 -31.27
C ALA A 31 -12.58 -16.34 -30.08
N PRO A 32 -11.89 -15.32 -29.52
CA PRO A 32 -11.10 -15.52 -28.32
C PRO A 32 -11.99 -16.15 -27.24
N ALA A 33 -11.51 -17.23 -26.64
CA ALA A 33 -12.24 -17.91 -25.57
C ALA A 33 -12.59 -16.92 -24.47
N ALA A 34 -13.81 -17.03 -23.92
CA ALA A 34 -14.27 -16.16 -22.85
C ALA A 34 -13.25 -16.14 -21.69
N PRO A 35 -13.02 -14.98 -21.05
CA PRO A 35 -12.09 -14.88 -19.94
C PRO A 35 -12.54 -15.83 -18.82
N LYS A 36 -11.65 -16.74 -18.42
CA LYS A 36 -11.90 -17.69 -17.34
C LYS A 36 -12.04 -16.96 -16.01
N SER A 37 -12.95 -17.45 -15.17
CA SER A 37 -13.12 -16.95 -13.81
C SER A 37 -12.74 -18.01 -12.79
N TRP A 38 -12.23 -17.57 -11.65
CA TRP A 38 -11.96 -18.46 -10.52
C TRP A 38 -13.23 -19.11 -9.97
N GLN A 39 -14.38 -18.45 -10.11
CA GLN A 39 -15.66 -19.03 -9.66
C GLN A 39 -16.11 -20.20 -10.54
N THR A 40 -15.78 -20.20 -11.83
CA THR A 40 -16.36 -21.15 -12.81
C THR A 40 -15.37 -22.15 -13.38
N ASP A 41 -14.10 -21.78 -13.50
CA ASP A 41 -13.10 -22.54 -14.28
C ASP A 41 -11.97 -23.11 -13.42
N ALA A 42 -12.05 -22.99 -12.09
CA ALA A 42 -11.02 -23.49 -11.18
C ALA A 42 -11.08 -25.02 -11.05
N ALA A 43 -9.90 -25.66 -10.95
CA ALA A 43 -9.77 -27.10 -10.75
C ALA A 43 -10.23 -27.59 -9.35
N ALA A 44 -10.46 -26.66 -8.43
CA ALA A 44 -11.00 -26.90 -7.10
C ALA A 44 -11.87 -25.71 -6.68
N PRO A 45 -12.85 -25.91 -5.78
CA PRO A 45 -13.66 -24.83 -5.24
C PRO A 45 -12.79 -23.74 -4.60
N VAL A 46 -13.15 -22.49 -4.86
CA VAL A 46 -12.50 -21.35 -4.19
C VAL A 46 -13.05 -21.27 -2.76
N VAL A 47 -12.15 -21.43 -1.80
CA VAL A 47 -12.46 -21.30 -0.37
C VAL A 47 -12.01 -19.91 0.09
N THR A 48 -12.94 -19.13 0.62
CA THR A 48 -12.65 -17.80 1.19
C THR A 48 -12.94 -17.72 2.69
N ASP A 49 -13.50 -18.78 3.29
CA ASP A 49 -13.74 -18.81 4.73
C ASP A 49 -12.43 -19.03 5.49
N ARG A 50 -12.36 -18.41 6.68
CA ARG A 50 -11.13 -18.32 7.46
C ARG A 50 -10.74 -19.64 8.09
N ASP A 51 -11.71 -20.38 8.61
CA ASP A 51 -11.45 -21.57 9.42
C ASP A 51 -10.93 -22.70 8.54
N THR A 52 -11.55 -22.93 7.39
CA THR A 52 -11.11 -23.94 6.42
C THR A 52 -9.73 -23.60 5.87
N ALA A 53 -9.48 -22.32 5.57
CA ALA A 53 -8.22 -21.90 4.99
C ALA A 53 -7.06 -21.92 6.02
N ASN A 54 -7.33 -21.62 7.29
CA ASN A 54 -6.37 -21.82 8.38
C ASN A 54 -6.08 -23.31 8.63
N ALA A 55 -7.12 -24.16 8.64
CA ALA A 55 -6.92 -25.60 8.78
C ALA A 55 -6.07 -26.18 7.64
N LEU A 56 -6.30 -25.74 6.40
CA LEU A 56 -5.49 -26.13 5.25
C LEU A 56 -4.03 -25.65 5.39
N ARG A 57 -3.82 -24.41 5.82
CA ARG A 57 -2.48 -23.88 6.12
C ARG A 57 -1.75 -24.76 7.13
N ASP A 58 -2.41 -25.10 8.23
CA ASP A 58 -1.80 -25.88 9.31
C ASP A 58 -1.46 -27.31 8.84
N GLN A 59 -2.33 -27.92 8.04
CA GLN A 59 -2.06 -29.21 7.39
C GLN A 59 -0.87 -29.15 6.43
N LEU A 60 -0.75 -28.08 5.63
CA LEU A 60 0.36 -27.88 4.70
C LEU A 60 1.68 -27.64 5.45
N ALA A 61 1.64 -26.87 6.55
CA ALA A 61 2.79 -26.63 7.41
C ALA A 61 3.30 -27.95 8.03
N ALA A 62 2.40 -28.74 8.63
CA ALA A 62 2.75 -30.03 9.20
C ALA A 62 3.33 -30.99 8.14
N ARG A 63 2.79 -30.99 6.92
CA ARG A 63 3.33 -31.79 5.81
C ARG A 63 4.73 -31.33 5.40
N ALA A 64 4.97 -30.01 5.36
CA ALA A 64 6.29 -29.46 5.04
C ALA A 64 7.33 -29.85 6.09
N GLU A 65 6.97 -29.79 7.37
CA GLU A 65 7.82 -30.25 8.49
C GLU A 65 8.15 -31.74 8.37
N GLN A 66 7.14 -32.59 8.14
CA GLN A 66 7.32 -34.03 7.95
C GLN A 66 8.20 -34.36 6.73
N ALA A 67 8.09 -33.58 5.66
CA ALA A 67 8.90 -33.74 4.46
C ALA A 67 10.29 -33.09 4.57
N GLY A 68 10.64 -32.50 5.71
CA GLY A 68 11.93 -31.82 5.93
C GLY A 68 12.15 -30.63 5.00
N VAL A 69 11.08 -30.01 4.51
CA VAL A 69 11.17 -28.85 3.62
C VAL A 69 11.58 -27.64 4.46
N PRO A 70 12.76 -27.05 4.23
CA PRO A 70 13.22 -25.93 5.04
C PRO A 70 12.38 -24.68 4.74
N LEU A 71 12.10 -23.90 5.77
CA LEU A 71 11.51 -22.58 5.62
C LEU A 71 12.48 -21.70 4.83
N LYS A 72 12.06 -21.24 3.64
CA LYS A 72 12.88 -20.41 2.75
C LYS A 72 12.87 -18.92 3.10
N THR A 73 12.27 -18.54 4.22
CA THR A 73 12.14 -17.15 4.65
C THR A 73 12.73 -17.03 6.04
N ASP A 74 13.66 -16.10 6.21
CA ASP A 74 14.19 -15.76 7.53
C ASP A 74 13.09 -15.17 8.41
N ALA A 75 13.22 -15.35 9.73
CA ALA A 75 12.34 -14.68 10.67
C ALA A 75 12.47 -13.15 10.52
N PRO A 76 11.37 -12.39 10.66
CA PRO A 76 11.42 -10.95 10.52
C PRO A 76 12.30 -10.34 11.61
N VAL A 77 13.06 -9.31 11.25
CA VAL A 77 13.81 -8.49 12.21
C VAL A 77 12.84 -7.48 12.81
N LEU A 78 12.55 -7.63 14.10
CA LEU A 78 11.64 -6.74 14.82
C LEU A 78 12.39 -5.65 15.61
N THR A 79 11.77 -4.48 15.77
CA THR A 79 12.26 -3.39 16.62
C THR A 79 11.11 -2.71 17.36
N GLU A 80 11.33 -2.28 18.60
CA GLU A 80 10.36 -1.45 19.33
C GLU A 80 10.45 0.04 18.97
N ASN A 81 11.48 0.43 18.21
CA ASN A 81 11.68 1.82 17.82
C ASN A 81 10.63 2.23 16.77
N ALA A 82 9.69 3.10 17.14
CA ALA A 82 8.69 3.63 16.23
C ALA A 82 9.23 4.61 15.17
N ASP A 83 10.51 5.02 15.23
CA ASP A 83 11.08 6.11 14.43
C ASP A 83 10.20 7.37 14.44
N LEU A 84 9.65 7.71 15.62
CA LEU A 84 8.69 8.80 15.74
C LEU A 84 9.35 10.16 15.43
N HIS A 85 8.80 10.88 14.46
CA HIS A 85 9.24 12.21 14.08
C HIS A 85 8.08 13.06 13.59
N LEU A 86 8.29 14.38 13.45
CA LEU A 86 7.33 15.24 12.77
C LEU A 86 7.79 15.52 11.35
N VAL A 87 6.83 15.71 10.46
CA VAL A 87 7.05 16.22 9.10
C VAL A 87 6.20 17.47 8.92
N THR A 88 6.81 18.59 8.50
CA THR A 88 6.08 19.82 8.17
C THR A 88 5.34 19.69 6.84
N ASP A 89 4.44 20.63 6.54
CA ASP A 89 3.76 20.66 5.23
C ASP A 89 4.73 20.84 4.04
N SER A 90 5.88 21.46 4.29
CA SER A 90 6.99 21.56 3.32
C SER A 90 7.85 20.29 3.20
N GLY A 91 7.53 19.23 3.94
CA GLY A 91 8.27 17.95 3.93
C GLY A 91 9.51 17.92 4.81
N HIS A 92 9.78 18.96 5.61
CA HIS A 92 10.94 19.00 6.49
C HIS A 92 10.73 18.11 7.71
N ILE A 93 11.74 17.29 8.04
CA ILE A 93 11.71 16.36 9.17
C ILE A 93 12.20 17.09 10.44
N ILE A 94 11.40 17.03 11.51
CA ILE A 94 11.76 17.49 12.85
C ILE A 94 11.91 16.27 13.75
N ARG A 95 13.13 16.04 14.24
CA ARG A 95 13.44 14.94 15.16
C ARG A 95 13.09 15.30 16.60
N LYS A 96 12.78 14.28 17.41
CA LYS A 96 12.57 14.46 18.85
C LYS A 96 13.84 14.99 19.51
N ILE A 97 13.69 15.92 20.44
CA ILE A 97 14.79 16.49 21.23
C ILE A 97 14.92 15.80 22.60
N ARG A 98 13.83 15.20 23.09
CA ARG A 98 13.76 14.55 24.39
C ARG A 98 12.64 13.52 24.42
N GLU A 99 12.87 12.45 25.17
CA GLU A 99 11.85 11.46 25.54
C GLU A 99 12.09 11.06 27.00
N VAL A 100 11.08 11.28 27.85
CA VAL A 100 11.12 10.95 29.28
C VAL A 100 9.70 10.57 29.72
N ASP A 101 9.54 9.48 30.46
CA ASP A 101 8.26 9.00 31.02
C ASP A 101 7.13 8.93 29.97
N GLY A 102 7.44 8.40 28.79
CA GLY A 102 6.49 8.30 27.68
C GLY A 102 6.07 9.64 27.07
N LYS A 103 6.71 10.76 27.42
CA LYS A 103 6.48 12.07 26.78
C LYS A 103 7.62 12.40 25.82
N ILE A 104 7.26 12.54 24.55
CA ILE A 104 8.20 12.88 23.47
C ILE A 104 8.07 14.36 23.15
N THR A 105 9.19 15.05 23.08
CA THR A 105 9.24 16.50 22.87
C THR A 105 9.91 16.83 21.55
N PHE A 106 9.34 17.79 20.82
CA PHE A 106 9.83 18.30 19.54
C PHE A 106 9.93 19.82 19.58
N MET A 107 10.91 20.39 18.88
CA MET A 107 11.01 21.83 18.67
C MET A 107 10.41 22.19 17.30
N VAL A 108 9.37 23.01 17.29
CA VAL A 108 8.67 23.43 16.08
C VAL A 108 9.15 24.84 15.69
N PRO A 109 9.73 25.01 14.49
CA PRO A 109 10.23 26.32 14.05
C PRO A 109 9.08 27.30 13.78
N PRO A 110 9.37 28.60 13.69
CA PRO A 110 8.36 29.60 13.37
C PRO A 110 7.74 29.39 11.98
N GLY A 111 6.47 29.79 11.84
CA GLY A 111 5.76 29.74 10.54
C GLY A 111 5.21 28.37 10.14
N VAL A 112 5.44 27.32 10.95
CA VAL A 112 4.84 25.99 10.72
C VAL A 112 3.47 25.91 11.39
N GLU A 113 2.40 25.86 10.61
CA GLU A 113 1.01 25.85 11.12
C GLU A 113 0.45 24.44 11.33
N SER A 114 0.95 23.46 10.56
CA SER A 114 0.62 22.04 10.69
C SER A 114 1.88 21.18 10.66
N VAL A 115 1.78 20.04 11.32
CA VAL A 115 2.77 18.96 11.22
C VAL A 115 2.04 17.63 11.07
N SER A 116 2.71 16.64 10.49
CA SER A 116 2.28 15.25 10.55
C SER A 116 3.18 14.49 11.51
N LEU A 117 2.57 13.75 12.45
CA LEU A 117 3.28 12.80 13.31
C LEU A 117 3.50 11.50 12.53
N VAL A 118 4.76 11.15 12.27
CA VAL A 118 5.14 10.00 11.47
C VAL A 118 5.80 8.93 12.33
N SER A 119 5.37 7.69 12.16
CA SER A 119 5.95 6.50 12.81
C SER A 119 5.95 5.30 11.87
N ARG A 120 6.77 4.31 12.20
CA ARG A 120 6.62 2.95 11.69
C ARG A 120 5.23 2.42 12.06
N ILE A 121 4.73 1.49 11.26
CA ILE A 121 3.44 0.84 11.48
C ILE A 121 3.62 -0.65 11.66
N THR A 122 2.79 -1.22 12.51
CA THR A 122 2.53 -2.65 12.59
C THR A 122 1.10 -2.90 12.14
N TYR A 123 0.82 -4.14 11.77
CA TYR A 123 -0.55 -4.57 11.57
C TYR A 123 -0.90 -5.45 12.78
N LEU A 124 -1.50 -4.83 13.80
CA LEU A 124 -2.08 -5.59 14.90
C LEU A 124 -3.35 -6.26 14.36
N ASP A 125 -3.29 -7.59 14.24
CA ASP A 125 -4.35 -8.41 13.67
C ASP A 125 -5.58 -8.42 14.60
N GLU A 126 -6.53 -7.50 14.42
CA GLU A 126 -7.90 -7.75 14.91
C GLU A 126 -8.65 -8.73 13.99
N THR A 127 -8.17 -8.95 12.76
CA THR A 127 -8.76 -9.91 11.80
C THR A 127 -7.69 -10.54 10.89
N ALA A 128 -6.93 -11.51 11.41
CA ALA A 128 -6.08 -12.38 10.59
C ALA A 128 -6.91 -13.32 9.69
N GLY A 129 -7.56 -12.78 8.65
CA GLY A 129 -7.95 -13.56 7.48
C GLY A 129 -6.79 -13.58 6.48
N LEU A 130 -6.70 -14.62 5.65
CA LEU A 130 -5.71 -14.76 4.57
C LEU A 130 -5.81 -13.69 3.46
N THR A 131 -6.58 -12.62 3.69
CA THR A 131 -6.69 -11.49 2.77
C THR A 131 -6.22 -10.22 3.46
N GLN A 132 -5.39 -9.45 2.75
CA GLN A 132 -4.83 -8.16 3.18
C GLN A 132 -5.91 -7.09 3.50
N LYS A 133 -7.18 -7.37 3.18
CA LYS A 133 -8.27 -6.38 3.10
C LYS A 133 -8.93 -6.00 4.44
N GLY A 134 -8.46 -6.53 5.58
CA GLY A 134 -8.99 -6.22 6.92
C GLY A 134 -8.00 -5.58 7.90
N ARG A 135 -6.73 -5.41 7.51
CA ARG A 135 -5.67 -4.99 8.43
C ARG A 135 -5.62 -3.46 8.56
N SER A 136 -6.01 -2.93 9.73
CA SER A 136 -5.75 -1.52 10.04
C SER A 136 -4.31 -1.36 10.51
N PRO A 137 -3.50 -0.48 9.89
CA PRO A 137 -2.16 -0.18 10.38
C PRO A 137 -2.24 0.58 11.71
N HIS A 138 -1.33 0.27 12.62
CA HIS A 138 -1.19 0.91 13.92
C HIS A 138 0.27 1.36 14.08
N GLY A 139 0.48 2.65 14.29
CA GLY A 139 1.79 3.22 14.58
C GLY A 139 2.01 3.32 16.08
N VAL A 140 1.60 4.44 16.66
CA VAL A 140 1.68 4.73 18.09
C VAL A 140 0.33 5.14 18.68
N LEU A 141 0.08 4.82 19.95
CA LEU A 141 -1.10 5.26 20.68
C LEU A 141 -0.80 6.58 21.37
N VAL A 142 -1.41 7.65 20.90
CA VAL A 142 -1.16 9.00 21.41
C VAL A 142 -2.27 9.41 22.37
N GLY A 143 -1.87 9.87 23.56
CA GLY A 143 -2.74 10.47 24.56
C GLY A 143 -2.67 12.00 24.50
N GLU A 144 -2.30 12.64 25.61
CA GLU A 144 -2.25 14.10 25.68
C GLU A 144 -1.21 14.71 24.73
N ILE A 145 -1.60 15.79 24.04
CA ILE A 145 -0.70 16.62 23.23
C ILE A 145 -0.73 18.04 23.79
N THR A 146 0.44 18.59 24.11
CA THR A 146 0.59 19.94 24.66
C THR A 146 1.56 20.74 23.82
N PHE A 147 1.20 21.98 23.52
CA PHE A 147 2.04 22.92 22.80
C PHE A 147 2.41 24.11 23.67
N PHE A 148 3.69 24.43 23.71
CA PHE A 148 4.28 25.54 24.45
C PHE A 148 4.82 26.56 23.45
N GLU A 149 4.37 27.81 23.53
CA GLU A 149 4.83 28.87 22.63
C GLU A 149 4.74 30.23 23.32
N ALA A 150 5.83 31.01 23.25
CA ALA A 150 5.89 32.38 23.77
C ALA A 150 5.36 32.54 25.22
N GLY A 151 5.74 31.61 26.10
CA GLY A 151 5.32 31.60 27.52
C GLY A 151 3.88 31.12 27.76
N ARG A 152 3.16 30.67 26.73
CA ARG A 152 1.83 30.07 26.86
C ARG A 152 1.91 28.57 26.66
N THR A 153 1.07 27.87 27.42
CA THR A 153 0.87 26.42 27.32
C THR A 153 -0.56 26.18 26.90
N ARG A 154 -0.78 25.34 25.89
CA ARG A 154 -2.12 24.96 25.45
C ARG A 154 -2.20 23.49 25.06
N PRO A 155 -3.32 22.81 25.35
CA PRO A 155 -3.56 21.46 24.83
C PRO A 155 -3.92 21.51 23.34
N ILE A 156 -3.53 20.48 22.59
CA ILE A 156 -4.03 20.21 21.24
C ILE A 156 -4.93 18.98 21.32
N THR A 157 -6.23 19.20 21.14
CA THR A 157 -7.25 18.15 21.30
C THR A 157 -7.89 17.70 19.99
N ASP A 158 -7.47 18.27 18.85
CA ASP A 158 -8.02 17.99 17.52
C ASP A 158 -7.97 16.49 17.19
N HIS A 159 -6.88 15.81 17.58
CA HIS A 159 -6.76 14.37 17.39
C HIS A 159 -7.86 13.55 18.12
N LEU A 160 -8.44 14.06 19.21
CA LEU A 160 -9.54 13.41 19.94
C LEU A 160 -10.92 13.86 19.48
N LYS A 161 -11.05 15.08 18.95
CA LYS A 161 -12.34 15.72 18.66
C LYS A 161 -12.73 15.67 17.18
N THR A 162 -11.75 15.65 16.29
CA THR A 162 -11.99 15.73 14.85
C THR A 162 -12.14 14.33 14.27
N GLU A 163 -13.37 13.99 13.89
CA GLU A 163 -13.65 12.79 13.11
C GLU A 163 -12.99 12.88 11.72
N GLY A 164 -12.51 11.75 11.20
CA GLY A 164 -11.88 11.70 9.87
C GLY A 164 -10.54 12.45 9.74
N LEU A 165 -9.92 12.88 10.85
CA LEU A 165 -8.60 13.51 10.81
C LEU A 165 -7.57 12.55 10.17
N SER A 166 -6.89 13.02 9.12
CA SER A 166 -6.05 12.17 8.28
C SER A 166 -4.98 11.42 9.08
N GLY A 167 -4.89 10.11 8.84
CA GLY A 167 -3.89 9.24 9.47
C GLY A 167 -4.12 8.93 10.94
N TRP A 168 -5.31 9.18 11.46
CA TRP A 168 -5.72 8.78 12.81
C TRP A 168 -6.81 7.70 12.76
N GLY A 169 -6.69 6.69 13.63
CA GLY A 169 -7.66 5.59 13.78
C GLY A 169 -8.93 6.01 14.53
N ARG A 170 -9.52 5.10 15.32
CA ARG A 170 -10.65 5.42 16.22
C ARG A 170 -10.15 5.89 17.58
N VAL A 171 -10.88 6.80 18.21
CA VAL A 171 -10.58 7.26 19.58
C VAL A 171 -10.91 6.14 20.58
N GLN A 172 -10.03 5.91 21.54
CA GLN A 172 -10.14 4.92 22.61
C GLN A 172 -9.58 5.51 23.90
N ASP A 173 -10.41 5.63 24.95
CA ASP A 173 -10.05 6.17 26.28
C ASP A 173 -9.10 7.39 26.26
N LYS A 174 -9.57 8.51 25.69
CA LYS A 174 -8.81 9.77 25.56
C LYS A 174 -7.46 9.63 24.84
N ALA A 175 -7.30 8.58 24.04
CA ALA A 175 -6.14 8.34 23.20
C ALA A 175 -6.59 7.92 21.80
N ARG A 176 -5.66 7.95 20.83
CA ARG A 176 -5.95 7.56 19.45
C ARG A 176 -4.71 7.01 18.78
N TRP A 177 -4.86 5.86 18.12
CA TRP A 177 -3.79 5.25 17.32
C TRP A 177 -3.53 6.07 16.06
N THR A 178 -2.25 6.30 15.75
CA THR A 178 -1.83 6.81 14.43
C THR A 178 -1.79 5.68 13.42
N GLN A 179 -1.99 5.98 12.14
CA GLN A 179 -1.92 5.04 11.02
C GLN A 179 -0.66 5.30 10.17
N GLY A 180 0.46 5.62 10.81
CA GLY A 180 1.78 5.83 10.18
C GLY A 180 2.13 7.28 9.89
N LYS A 181 1.18 8.08 9.35
CA LYS A 181 1.37 9.53 9.15
C LYS A 181 0.10 10.27 9.53
N ALA A 182 0.07 10.83 10.73
CA ALA A 182 -1.12 11.42 11.33
C ALA A 182 -1.07 12.95 11.36
N ALA A 183 -2.04 13.61 10.73
CA ALA A 183 -2.08 15.06 10.61
C ALA A 183 -2.38 15.73 11.96
N LEU A 184 -1.62 16.76 12.32
CA LEU A 184 -1.76 17.48 13.58
C LEU A 184 -1.70 19.00 13.32
N PRO A 185 -2.86 19.65 13.17
CA PRO A 185 -2.95 21.09 13.11
C PRO A 185 -2.42 21.69 14.42
N LEU A 186 -1.48 22.63 14.33
CA LEU A 186 -1.03 23.33 15.52
C LEU A 186 -2.02 24.46 15.85
N ALA A 187 -2.53 25.17 14.85
CA ALA A 187 -3.47 26.30 14.95
C ALA A 187 -2.99 27.45 15.88
N HIS A 188 -3.54 28.66 15.66
CA HIS A 188 -3.35 29.83 16.54
C HIS A 188 -1.88 30.13 16.92
N ARG A 189 -0.98 29.98 15.96
CA ARG A 189 0.45 30.20 16.19
C ARG A 189 0.81 31.68 16.17
N ARG A 190 1.73 32.06 17.03
CA ARG A 190 2.29 33.41 17.01
C ARG A 190 3.31 33.55 15.87
N PRO A 191 3.24 34.65 15.10
CA PRO A 191 4.26 34.93 14.09
C PRO A 191 5.66 34.92 14.70
N ARG A 192 6.61 34.29 14.00
CA ARG A 192 8.05 34.29 14.34
C ARG A 192 8.42 33.62 15.69
N ALA A 193 7.48 33.02 16.41
CA ALA A 193 7.77 32.31 17.65
C ALA A 193 8.26 30.87 17.38
N ILE A 194 9.19 30.39 18.20
CA ILE A 194 9.52 28.96 18.27
C ILE A 194 8.54 28.30 19.25
N GLY A 195 8.05 27.12 18.90
CA GLY A 195 7.18 26.32 19.74
C GLY A 195 7.84 25.02 20.18
N MET A 196 7.34 24.44 21.25
CA MET A 196 7.69 23.10 21.71
C MET A 196 6.43 22.26 21.78
N LEU A 197 6.45 21.10 21.12
CA LEU A 197 5.34 20.15 21.12
C LEU A 197 5.71 18.96 21.99
N ALA A 198 4.91 18.68 23.01
CA ALA A 198 5.01 17.48 23.83
C ALA A 198 3.85 16.53 23.48
N VAL A 199 4.18 15.29 23.19
CA VAL A 199 3.24 14.22 22.82
C VAL A 199 3.38 13.09 23.83
N GLN A 200 2.28 12.71 24.49
CA GLN A 200 2.24 11.55 25.36
C GLN A 200 2.01 10.29 24.53
N LEU A 201 2.98 9.38 24.60
CA LEU A 201 2.92 8.03 24.08
C LEU A 201 2.37 7.10 25.17
N ARG A 202 1.25 6.43 24.88
CA ARG A 202 0.64 5.45 25.80
C ARG A 202 0.98 4.00 25.44
N ALA A 203 1.20 3.72 24.17
CA ALA A 203 1.61 2.42 23.68
C ALA A 203 2.35 2.54 22.34
N THR A 204 3.23 1.58 22.08
CA THR A 204 3.98 1.39 20.82
C THR A 204 3.83 -0.07 20.39
N GLY A 205 4.26 -0.41 19.17
CA GLY A 205 4.28 -1.79 18.67
C GLY A 205 5.69 -2.33 18.44
N GLU A 206 5.78 -3.61 18.06
CA GLU A 206 6.98 -4.24 17.51
C GLU A 206 6.95 -4.16 15.97
N TYR A 207 7.85 -3.39 15.39
CA TYR A 207 7.90 -3.07 13.97
C TYR A 207 8.84 -4.00 13.21
N ASP A 208 8.34 -4.63 12.14
CA ASP A 208 9.16 -5.36 11.20
C ASP A 208 10.00 -4.40 10.36
N ILE A 209 11.32 -4.51 10.46
CA ILE A 209 12.31 -3.72 9.72
C ILE A 209 13.12 -4.58 8.76
N THR A 210 12.65 -5.80 8.47
CA THR A 210 13.28 -6.66 7.47
C THR A 210 13.28 -5.91 6.13
N PRO A 211 14.45 -5.68 5.51
CA PRO A 211 14.52 -4.99 4.23
C PRO A 211 13.65 -5.76 3.24
N THR A 212 12.69 -5.05 2.63
CA THR A 212 11.83 -5.60 1.59
C THR A 212 12.69 -5.88 0.36
N THR A 213 13.40 -7.00 0.34
CA THR A 213 13.94 -7.55 -0.89
C THR A 213 12.72 -7.93 -1.73
N GLU A 214 12.55 -7.21 -2.83
CA GLU A 214 11.55 -7.38 -3.89
C GLU A 214 11.19 -8.87 -4.10
N ARG A 215 10.12 -9.34 -3.44
CA ARG A 215 9.70 -10.76 -3.43
C ARG A 215 8.79 -11.14 -4.59
N ILE A 216 8.80 -10.38 -5.68
CA ILE A 216 7.99 -10.68 -6.87
C ILE A 216 8.91 -10.68 -8.10
N PRO A 217 9.46 -11.83 -8.52
CA PRO A 217 9.93 -11.94 -9.89
C PRO A 217 8.73 -11.70 -10.82
N PRO A 218 8.90 -11.00 -11.96
CA PRO A 218 7.82 -10.79 -12.90
C PRO A 218 7.30 -12.16 -13.36
N ILE A 219 6.00 -12.38 -13.20
CA ILE A 219 5.29 -13.48 -13.86
C ILE A 219 5.48 -13.21 -15.36
N ARG A 220 6.37 -13.96 -16.00
CA ARG A 220 6.47 -13.95 -17.46
C ARG A 220 5.15 -14.49 -18.01
N ALA A 221 4.46 -13.64 -18.78
CA ALA A 221 3.33 -14.01 -19.62
C ALA A 221 3.78 -14.91 -20.77
#